data_AF-K9S7Q2-F1
#
_entry.id   AF-K9S7Q2-F1
#
_cell.length_a   1.000
_cell.length_b   1.000
_cell.length_c   1.000
_cell.angle_alpha   90.00
_cell.angle_beta   90.00
_cell.angle_gamma   90.00
#
_symmetry.space_group_name_H-M   'P 1'
#
loop_
_entity.id
_entity.type
_entity.pdbx_description
1 polymer ?
#
loop_
_entity_poly.entity_id
_entity_poly.type
_entity_poly.pdbx_seq_one_letter_code
_entity_poly.pdbx_strand_id
1 'polypeptide(L)'
;MQLQIECNSSSSKSQHSCVLCSQVFQSTEARVIVCNDRGNRYGDICADCLKRGSDWIWHRLLSDRDRIRNHPKPLATATHRTAVPPSRKSQKSHLN
;
A
#
# COMPACT_ATOMS: atom_id res chain seq x y z
N MET A 1 -19.25 6.27 -1.87
CA MET A 1 -18.21 5.39 -1.30
C MET A 1 -18.84 4.61 -0.16
N GLN A 2 -18.33 3.41 0.11
CA GLN A 2 -18.85 2.49 1.11
C GLN A 2 -17.71 1.88 1.94
N LEU A 3 -18.03 1.40 3.15
CA LEU A 3 -17.13 0.61 3.97
C LEU A 3 -17.50 -0.86 3.84
N GLN A 4 -16.54 -1.68 3.47
CA GLN A 4 -16.68 -3.14 3.41
C GLN A 4 -15.90 -3.77 4.55
N ILE A 5 -16.52 -4.72 5.25
CA ILE A 5 -15.87 -5.52 6.28
C ILE A 5 -15.55 -6.87 5.66
N GLU A 6 -14.28 -7.28 5.73
CA GLU A 6 -13.85 -8.62 5.38
C GLU A 6 -13.34 -9.33 6.61
N CYS A 7 -13.91 -10.50 6.90
CA CYS A 7 -13.44 -11.37 7.97
C CYS A 7 -12.27 -12.22 7.45
N ASN A 8 -11.20 -12.30 8.23
CA ASN A 8 -10.03 -13.10 7.89
C ASN A 8 -10.33 -14.57 8.22
N SER A 9 -10.44 -15.42 7.20
CA SER A 9 -10.53 -16.87 7.39
C SER A 9 -9.15 -17.41 7.78
N SER A 10 -8.88 -17.43 9.08
CA SER A 10 -7.84 -18.21 9.77
C SER A 10 -6.36 -17.99 9.36
N SER A 11 -5.58 -17.57 10.35
CA SER A 11 -4.13 -17.84 10.54
C SER A 11 -3.06 -16.94 9.89
N SER A 12 -3.39 -16.01 8.98
CA SER A 12 -2.38 -15.07 8.47
C SER A 12 -2.51 -13.70 9.15
N LYS A 13 -1.53 -13.33 9.99
CA LYS A 13 -1.36 -11.95 10.45
C LYS A 13 -0.84 -11.12 9.28
N SER A 14 -1.75 -10.65 8.43
CA SER A 14 -1.38 -9.76 7.34
C SER A 14 -1.12 -8.35 7.88
N GLN A 15 0.03 -7.79 7.50
CA GLN A 15 0.31 -6.38 7.72
C GLN A 15 -0.37 -5.57 6.62
N HIS A 16 -1.12 -4.56 7.03
CA HIS A 16 -1.84 -3.63 6.16
C HIS A 16 -1.31 -2.22 6.37
N SER A 17 -1.47 -1.36 5.38
CA SER A 17 -1.19 0.08 5.53
C SER A 17 -2.51 0.84 5.48
N CYS A 18 -2.70 1.74 6.44
CA CYS A 18 -3.90 2.57 6.48
C CYS A 18 -3.87 3.61 5.36
N VAL A 19 -4.91 3.63 4.52
CA VAL A 19 -5.01 4.60 3.42
C VAL A 19 -5.10 6.06 3.88
N LEU A 20 -5.47 6.32 5.14
CA LEU A 20 -5.72 7.67 5.67
C LEU A 20 -4.53 8.28 6.42
N CYS A 21 -3.74 7.43 7.10
CA CYS A 21 -2.60 7.87 7.92
C CYS A 21 -1.27 7.20 7.55
N SER A 22 -1.27 6.28 6.59
CA SER A 22 -0.09 5.51 6.14
C SER A 22 0.60 4.67 7.22
N GLN A 23 -0.02 4.52 8.39
CA GLN A 23 0.50 3.64 9.44
C GLN A 23 0.28 2.18 9.07
N VAL A 24 1.30 1.37 9.30
CA VAL A 24 1.20 -0.09 9.16
C VAL A 24 0.51 -0.64 10.41
N PHE A 25 -0.46 -1.53 10.21
CA PHE A 25 -1.20 -2.17 11.29
C PHE A 25 -1.47 -3.64 10.97
N GLN A 26 -1.75 -4.43 11.99
CA GLN A 26 -2.17 -5.83 11.82
C GLN A 26 -3.68 -5.92 12.02
N SER A 27 -4.35 -6.73 11.19
CA SER A 27 -5.72 -7.14 11.45
C SER A 27 -5.73 -8.64 11.72
N THR A 28 -6.35 -9.04 12.83
CA THR A 28 -6.38 -10.44 13.27
C THR A 28 -7.68 -11.14 12.88
N GLU A 29 -8.81 -10.43 12.95
CA GLU A 29 -10.14 -11.02 12.78
C GLU A 29 -10.90 -10.45 11.59
N ALA A 30 -10.85 -9.13 11.42
CA ALA A 30 -11.50 -8.46 10.32
C ALA A 30 -10.74 -7.19 9.91
N ARG A 31 -10.85 -6.84 8.64
CA ARG A 31 -10.36 -5.59 8.08
C ARG A 31 -11.49 -4.78 7.50
N VAL A 32 -11.37 -3.46 7.62
CA VAL A 32 -12.30 -2.51 7.03
C VAL A 32 -11.64 -1.87 5.81
N ILE A 33 -12.30 -1.99 4.67
CA ILE A 33 -11.83 -1.55 3.37
C ILE A 33 -12.72 -0.43 2.87
N VAL A 34 -12.13 0.66 2.38
CA VAL A 34 -12.87 1.69 1.66
C VAL A 34 -13.06 1.24 0.22
N CYS A 35 -14.30 1.22 -0.24
CA CYS A 35 -14.66 0.92 -1.62
C CYS A 35 -15.37 2.12 -2.27
N ASN A 36 -15.23 2.27 -3.59
CA ASN A 36 -16.14 3.11 -4.35
C ASN A 36 -17.51 2.44 -4.50
N ASP A 37 -18.48 3.16 -5.07
CA ASP A 37 -19.85 2.65 -5.25
C ASP A 37 -19.96 1.53 -6.32
N ARG A 38 -18.85 1.22 -7.00
CA ARG A 38 -18.73 0.10 -7.94
C ARG A 38 -18.03 -1.12 -7.32
N GLY A 39 -17.63 -1.05 -6.05
CA GLY A 39 -16.90 -2.11 -5.36
C GLY A 39 -15.38 -2.10 -5.57
N ASN A 40 -14.81 -1.11 -6.25
CA ASN A 40 -13.36 -1.00 -6.37
C ASN A 40 -12.75 -0.57 -5.04
N ARG A 41 -11.73 -1.31 -4.58
CA ARG A 41 -11.03 -1.09 -3.31
C ARG A 41 -10.06 0.09 -3.43
N TYR A 42 -10.12 1.01 -2.47
CA TYR A 42 -9.14 2.09 -2.30
C TYR A 42 -8.03 1.72 -1.31
N GLY A 43 -8.35 0.98 -0.24
CA GLY A 43 -7.37 0.55 0.76
C GLY A 43 -7.99 0.24 2.12
N ASP A 44 -7.16 -0.28 3.01
CA ASP A 44 -7.53 -0.66 4.38
C ASP A 44 -7.54 0.56 5.32
N ILE A 45 -8.37 0.54 6.37
CA ILE A 45 -8.44 1.55 7.43
C ILE A 45 -8.03 0.95 8.77
N CYS A 46 -7.13 1.62 9.49
CA CYS A 46 -6.77 1.21 10.85
C CYS A 46 -7.86 1.57 11.88
N ALA A 47 -7.88 0.87 13.02
CA ALA A 47 -8.86 1.10 14.07
C ALA A 47 -8.91 2.56 14.57
N ASP A 48 -7.78 3.24 14.67
CA ASP A 48 -7.75 4.63 15.16
C ASP A 48 -8.33 5.63 14.19
N CYS A 49 -8.21 5.38 12.89
CA CYS A 49 -8.90 6.17 11.89
C CYS A 49 -10.38 5.82 11.82
N LEU A 50 -10.74 4.55 12.02
CA LEU A 50 -12.13 4.09 12.05
C LEU A 50 -12.93 4.74 13.20
N LYS A 51 -12.32 4.86 14.40
CA LYS A 51 -12.91 5.51 15.59
C LYS A 51 -13.31 6.98 15.36
N ARG A 52 -12.73 7.66 14.37
CA ARG A 52 -13.03 9.07 14.07
C ARG A 52 -14.37 9.24 13.34
N GLY A 53 -14.96 8.15 12.86
CA GLY A 53 -16.27 8.16 12.20
C GLY A 53 -16.20 8.35 10.69
N SER A 54 -17.30 7.99 10.02
CA SER A 54 -17.45 8.00 8.56
C SER A 54 -17.24 9.37 7.93
N ASP A 55 -17.71 10.43 8.58
CA ASP A 55 -17.64 11.80 8.04
C ASP A 55 -16.20 12.28 7.97
N TRP A 56 -15.42 12.03 9.04
CA TRP A 56 -14.00 12.35 9.05
C TRP A 56 -13.23 11.58 7.98
N ILE A 57 -13.52 10.27 7.85
CA ILE A 57 -12.92 9.40 6.82
C ILE A 57 -13.21 9.96 5.43
N TRP A 58 -14.46 10.34 5.16
CA TRP A 58 -14.89 10.91 3.89
C TRP A 58 -14.14 12.20 3.56
N HIS A 59 -14.11 13.15 4.50
CA HIS A 59 -13.43 14.43 4.34
C HIS A 59 -11.93 14.25 4.08
N ARG A 60 -11.30 13.30 4.79
CA ARG A 60 -9.88 13.00 4.62
C ARG A 60 -9.58 12.43 3.24
N LEU A 61 -10.39 11.48 2.76
CA LEU A 61 -10.23 10.86 1.43
C LEU A 61 -10.45 11.87 0.30
N LEU A 62 -11.43 12.76 0.43
CA LEU A 62 -11.62 13.84 -0.55
C LEU A 62 -10.43 14.79 -0.58
N SER A 63 -9.93 15.19 0.59
CA SER A 63 -8.76 16.05 0.70
C SER A 63 -7.52 15.42 0.06
N ASP A 64 -7.30 14.11 0.23
CA ASP A 64 -6.18 13.42 -0.41
C ASP A 64 -6.39 13.21 -1.92
N ARG A 65 -7.63 13.03 -2.40
CA ARG A 65 -7.94 13.04 -3.85
C ARG A 65 -7.62 14.38 -4.50
N ASP A 66 -7.90 15.48 -3.80
CA ASP A 66 -7.52 16.81 -4.28
C ASP A 66 -6.00 16.99 -4.31
N ARG A 67 -5.25 16.33 -3.42
CA ARG A 67 -3.78 16.31 -3.49
C ARG A 67 -3.27 15.51 -4.68
N ILE A 68 -3.83 14.35 -4.99
CA ILE A 68 -3.45 13.55 -6.16
C ILE A 68 -3.80 14.27 -7.47
N ARG A 69 -4.96 14.94 -7.52
CA ARG A 69 -5.41 15.66 -8.72
C ARG A 69 -4.66 16.97 -8.95
N ASN A 70 -4.37 17.72 -7.88
CA ASN A 70 -3.76 19.05 -8.01
C ASN A 70 -2.23 19.05 -7.88
N HIS A 71 -1.62 18.02 -7.29
CA HIS A 71 -0.17 17.85 -7.19
C HIS A 71 0.22 16.39 -7.42
N PRO A 72 0.38 15.95 -8.69
CA PRO A 72 1.01 14.68 -8.99
C PRO A 72 2.48 14.78 -8.58
N LYS A 73 2.80 14.51 -7.31
CA LYS A 73 4.18 14.21 -6.95
C LYS A 73 4.55 12.94 -7.72
N PRO A 74 5.61 12.96 -8.54
CA PRO A 74 6.03 11.75 -9.22
C PRO A 74 6.33 10.71 -8.14
N LEU A 75 5.59 9.60 -8.19
CA LEU A 75 5.88 8.43 -7.40
C LEU A 75 7.28 8.02 -7.81
N ALA A 76 8.27 8.29 -6.96
CA ALA A 76 9.65 7.89 -7.23
C ALA A 76 9.63 6.37 -7.41
N THR A 77 9.79 5.94 -8.66
CA THR A 77 10.04 4.56 -9.01
C THR A 77 11.41 4.22 -8.45
N ALA A 78 11.43 3.78 -7.19
CA ALA A 78 12.56 3.05 -6.63
C ALA A 78 12.66 1.71 -7.37
N THR A 79 13.12 1.77 -8.61
CA THR A 79 13.63 0.61 -9.32
C THR A 79 14.91 0.22 -8.59
N HIS A 80 14.80 -0.73 -7.65
CA HIS A 80 15.96 -1.51 -7.22
C HIS A 80 16.48 -2.25 -8.45
N ARG A 81 17.35 -1.60 -9.23
CA ARG A 81 18.25 -2.31 -10.14
C ARG A 81 19.27 -2.98 -9.24
N THR A 82 19.07 -4.26 -8.99
CA THR A 82 20.11 -5.16 -8.50
C THR A 82 21.29 -5.04 -9.47
N ALA A 83 22.33 -4.33 -9.07
CA ALA A 83 23.59 -4.30 -9.78
C ALA A 83 24.17 -5.72 -9.70
N VAL A 84 24.08 -6.47 -10.80
CA VAL A 84 24.82 -7.71 -10.99
C VAL A 84 26.31 -7.33 -10.99
N PRO A 85 27.15 -7.87 -10.08
CA PRO A 85 28.58 -7.60 -10.12
C PRO A 85 29.20 -8.22 -11.37
N PRO A 86 30.17 -7.55 -12.03
CA PRO A 86 30.79 -8.07 -13.24
C PRO A 86 31.59 -9.34 -12.94
N SER A 87 31.25 -10.40 -13.68
CA SER A 87 31.92 -11.69 -13.68
C SER A 87 33.38 -11.56 -14.16
N ARG A 88 34.33 -11.95 -13.30
CA ARG A 88 35.78 -11.99 -13.58
C ARG A 88 36.04 -13.01 -14.69
N LYS A 89 36.28 -12.55 -15.92
CA LYS A 89 36.87 -13.40 -16.98
C LYS A 89 38.36 -13.57 -16.69
N SER A 90 38.72 -14.73 -16.15
CA SER A 90 40.10 -15.20 -16.09
C SER A 90 40.56 -15.58 -17.51
N GLN A 91 41.37 -14.73 -18.15
CA GLN A 91 42.07 -15.10 -19.38
C GLN A 91 43.16 -16.12 -19.04
N LYS A 92 42.97 -17.38 -19.46
CA LYS A 92 44.04 -18.36 -19.62
C LYS A 92 44.69 -18.11 -20.97
N SER A 93 45.89 -17.54 -20.96
CA SER A 93 46.80 -17.51 -22.11
C SER A 93 47.35 -18.91 -22.33
N HIS A 94 46.90 -19.59 -23.39
CA HIS A 94 47.63 -20.68 -24.03
C HIS A 94 48.55 -20.03 -25.08
N LEU A 95 49.86 -20.16 -24.89
CA LEU A 95 50.86 -19.94 -25.94
C LEU A 95 51.52 -21.29 -26.16
N ASN A 96 51.35 -21.83 -27.36
CA ASN A 96 52.16 -22.90 -27.96
C ASN A 96 52.58 -22.39 -29.33
#